data_AF-A0A2V7RKV7-F1
#
_entry.id   AF-A0A2V7RKV7-F1
#
_cell.length_a   1.000
_cell.length_b   1.000
_cell.length_c   1.000
_cell.angle_alpha   90.00
_cell.angle_beta   90.00
_cell.angle_gamma   90.00
#
_symmetry.space_group_name_H-M   'P 1'
#
loop_
_entity.id
_entity.type
_entity.pdbx_description
1 polymer ?
#
loop_
_entity_poly.entity_id
_entity_poly.type
_entity_poly.pdbx_seq_one_letter_code
_entity_poly.pdbx_strand_id
1 'polypeptide(L)'
;RLIREAVFPLMNGRVRAQVIHDQLGYLRTLIKPLGVPMTIDVFGLSATDTTDMGIGQKWELFVDQVDVVLPMDYPSHFAPGTFGLGNPNAHPYATLAHALRDANSRSTGIPNAARIVPWYQDFTLGPPRYGAAQVQAQIRAGRDNGIDSWMLWNPASRYSIGALRAESLATRNP
;
A
#
# COMPACT_ATOMS: atom_id res chain seq x y z
N ARG A 1 3.06 -4.80 -20.51
CA ARG A 1 1.79 -4.81 -21.27
C ARG A 1 1.11 -3.46 -21.01
N LEU A 2 1.09 -2.53 -21.97
CA LEU A 2 0.38 -1.25 -21.80
C LEU A 2 -1.11 -1.52 -21.57
N ILE A 3 -1.67 -1.02 -20.46
CA ILE A 3 -3.11 -1.07 -20.21
C ILE A 3 -3.80 -0.20 -21.26
N ARG A 4 -4.66 -0.81 -22.09
CA ARG A 4 -5.41 -0.14 -23.16
C ARG A 4 -6.67 0.59 -22.66
N GLU A 5 -7.04 0.38 -21.40
CA GLU A 5 -8.32 0.84 -20.83
C GLU A 5 -8.20 2.06 -19.90
N ALA A 6 -6.98 2.55 -19.63
CA ALA A 6 -6.78 3.78 -18.84
C ALA A 6 -6.71 5.00 -19.77
N VAL A 7 -7.76 5.84 -19.75
CA VAL A 7 -7.82 7.08 -20.53
C VAL A 7 -7.45 8.26 -19.65
N PHE A 8 -6.48 9.07 -20.10
CA PHE A 8 -6.05 10.29 -19.44
C PHE A 8 -6.45 11.49 -20.32
N PRO A 9 -7.72 11.95 -20.25
CA PRO A 9 -8.23 12.98 -21.18
C PRO A 9 -7.50 14.32 -21.06
N LEU A 10 -6.82 14.57 -19.93
CA LEU A 10 -6.04 15.77 -19.68
C LEU A 10 -4.55 15.60 -20.03
N MET A 11 -4.14 14.50 -20.67
CA MET A 11 -2.73 14.19 -20.84
C MET A 11 -1.96 15.30 -21.57
N ASN A 12 -2.47 15.83 -22.69
CA ASN A 12 -1.92 17.01 -23.39
C ASN A 12 -0.38 17.05 -23.47
N GLY A 13 0.26 15.91 -23.77
CA GLY A 13 1.73 15.78 -23.84
C GLY A 13 2.47 15.56 -22.52
N ARG A 14 1.78 15.62 -21.36
CA ARG A 14 2.31 15.28 -20.03
C ARG A 14 2.36 13.76 -19.83
N VAL A 15 3.20 13.30 -18.91
CA VAL A 15 3.21 11.91 -18.47
C VAL A 15 1.99 11.62 -17.57
N ARG A 16 1.51 10.36 -17.58
CA ARG A 16 0.31 9.93 -16.82
C ARG A 16 0.37 10.31 -15.35
N ALA A 17 1.53 10.15 -14.74
CA ALA A 17 1.74 10.48 -13.34
C ALA A 17 1.60 11.97 -13.02
N GLN A 18 1.97 12.86 -13.94
CA GLN A 18 1.74 14.30 -13.76
C GLN A 18 0.25 14.63 -13.84
N VAL A 19 -0.50 13.95 -14.70
CA VAL A 19 -1.95 14.13 -14.78
C VAL A 19 -2.62 13.74 -13.47
N ILE A 20 -2.20 12.62 -12.85
CA ILE A 20 -2.71 12.18 -11.55
C ILE A 20 -2.32 13.20 -10.47
N HIS A 21 -1.05 13.62 -10.38
CA HIS A 21 -0.59 14.65 -9.45
C HIS A 21 -1.48 15.89 -9.50
N ASP A 22 -1.65 16.47 -10.69
CA ASP A 22 -2.38 17.74 -10.86
C ASP A 22 -3.87 17.59 -10.53
N GLN A 23 -4.46 16.43 -10.85
CA GLN A 23 -5.84 16.13 -10.50
C GLN A 23 -6.02 15.97 -8.98
N LEU A 24 -5.07 15.33 -8.29
CA LEU A 24 -5.09 15.23 -6.83
C LEU A 24 -4.96 16.61 -6.19
N GLY A 25 -4.05 17.45 -6.68
CA GLY A 25 -3.92 18.84 -6.22
C GLY A 25 -5.21 19.63 -6.38
N TYR A 26 -5.86 19.53 -7.55
CA TYR A 26 -7.16 20.14 -7.80
C TYR A 26 -8.24 19.63 -6.84
N LEU A 27 -8.38 18.31 -6.67
CA LEU A 27 -9.34 17.73 -5.74
C LEU A 27 -9.09 18.19 -4.29
N ARG A 28 -7.82 18.29 -3.88
CA ARG A 28 -7.44 18.82 -2.57
C ARG A 28 -7.97 20.23 -2.35
N THR A 29 -7.94 21.10 -3.38
CA THR A 29 -8.51 22.45 -3.26
C THR A 29 -10.02 22.45 -3.01
N LEU A 30 -10.75 21.48 -3.58
CA LEU A 30 -12.20 21.39 -3.45
C LEU A 30 -12.64 20.84 -2.09
N ILE A 31 -11.90 19.90 -1.53
CA ILE A 31 -12.23 19.23 -0.26
C ILE A 31 -11.71 19.98 0.96
N LYS A 32 -10.66 20.80 0.83
CA LYS A 32 -10.05 21.53 1.95
C LYS A 32 -11.06 22.33 2.80
N PRO A 33 -12.08 23.02 2.23
CA PRO A 33 -13.10 23.73 3.01
C PRO A 33 -13.98 22.82 3.87
N LEU A 34 -14.06 21.52 3.57
CA LEU A 34 -14.85 20.56 4.34
C LEU A 34 -14.17 20.13 5.65
N GLY A 35 -12.86 20.40 5.79
CA GLY A 35 -12.10 20.03 6.99
C GLY A 35 -11.92 18.53 7.19
N VAL A 36 -12.06 17.73 6.13
CA VAL A 36 -11.91 16.26 6.15
C VAL A 36 -10.60 15.83 5.48
N PRO A 37 -9.96 14.73 5.92
CA PRO A 37 -8.74 14.23 5.30
C PRO A 37 -9.00 13.63 3.92
N MET A 38 -8.04 13.82 3.00
CA MET A 38 -7.99 13.15 1.71
C MET A 38 -7.19 11.86 1.80
N THR A 39 -7.77 10.76 1.33
CA THR A 39 -7.09 9.48 1.23
C THR A 39 -7.11 8.96 -0.21
N ILE A 40 -6.10 8.21 -0.61
CA ILE A 40 -6.07 7.52 -1.91
C ILE A 40 -5.59 6.08 -1.76
N ASP A 41 -6.24 5.17 -2.48
CA ASP A 41 -5.78 3.79 -2.67
C ASP A 41 -4.82 3.72 -3.85
N VAL A 42 -3.66 3.11 -3.63
CA VAL A 42 -2.63 2.91 -4.67
C VAL A 42 -2.25 1.43 -4.73
N PHE A 43 -1.73 0.97 -5.86
CA PHE A 43 -1.23 -0.40 -5.94
C PHE A 43 -0.04 -0.57 -4.98
N GLY A 44 0.06 -1.72 -4.29
CA GLY A 44 1.16 -1.94 -3.34
C GLY A 44 2.56 -1.83 -3.96
N LEU A 45 2.67 -2.20 -5.24
CA LEU A 45 3.91 -2.05 -6.00
C LEU A 45 4.29 -0.60 -6.30
N SER A 46 3.40 0.39 -6.15
CA SER A 46 3.71 1.79 -6.48
C SER A 46 4.84 2.39 -5.65
N ALA A 47 5.08 1.86 -4.45
CA ALA A 47 6.21 2.26 -3.61
C ALA A 47 7.49 1.46 -3.93
N THR A 48 7.39 0.26 -4.48
CA THR A 48 8.56 -0.58 -4.82
C THR A 48 9.06 -0.34 -6.24
N ASP A 49 8.14 -0.17 -7.19
CA ASP A 49 8.46 0.08 -8.60
C ASP A 49 8.78 1.56 -8.80
N THR A 50 9.95 1.86 -9.37
CA THR A 50 10.41 3.23 -9.63
C THR A 50 9.87 3.79 -10.95
N THR A 51 9.25 2.95 -11.77
CA THR A 51 8.43 3.35 -12.92
C THR A 51 7.00 3.69 -12.47
N ASP A 52 6.13 4.11 -13.39
CA ASP A 52 4.70 4.28 -13.12
C ASP A 52 3.88 3.01 -13.42
N MET A 53 4.56 1.89 -13.73
CA MET A 53 4.01 0.61 -14.20
C MET A 53 3.03 0.74 -15.40
N GLY A 54 3.07 1.87 -16.11
CA GLY A 54 2.09 2.23 -17.13
C GLY A 54 0.70 2.58 -16.59
N ILE A 55 0.51 2.71 -15.27
CA ILE A 55 -0.76 3.10 -14.64
C ILE A 55 -0.78 4.54 -14.14
N GLY A 56 0.35 5.25 -14.24
CA GLY A 56 0.49 6.64 -13.81
C GLY A 56 0.71 6.83 -12.32
N GLN A 57 0.83 5.76 -11.52
CA GLN A 57 1.09 5.90 -10.10
C GLN A 57 2.61 5.93 -9.85
N LYS A 58 3.15 7.12 -9.60
CA LYS A 58 4.54 7.32 -9.19
C LYS A 58 4.55 7.90 -7.78
N TRP A 59 5.12 7.17 -6.82
CA TRP A 59 5.06 7.47 -5.37
C TRP A 59 5.34 8.94 -5.03
N GLU A 60 6.47 9.47 -5.51
CA GLU A 60 6.93 10.82 -5.20
C GLU A 60 6.06 11.91 -5.82
N LEU A 61 5.18 11.58 -6.77
CA LEU A 61 4.27 12.52 -7.43
C LEU A 61 2.86 12.54 -6.83
N PHE A 62 2.56 11.76 -5.79
CA PHE A 62 1.26 11.86 -5.13
C PHE A 62 1.36 11.90 -3.62
N VAL A 63 2.48 11.47 -3.03
CA VAL A 63 2.57 11.29 -1.58
C VAL A 63 2.50 12.61 -0.81
N ASP A 64 2.75 13.76 -1.45
CA ASP A 64 2.57 15.10 -0.83
C ASP A 64 1.20 15.74 -1.13
N GLN A 65 0.40 15.13 -2.02
CA GLN A 65 -0.89 15.67 -2.47
C GLN A 65 -2.07 15.28 -1.57
N VAL A 66 -1.89 14.34 -0.65
CA VAL A 66 -2.97 13.75 0.17
C VAL A 66 -2.54 13.70 1.64
N ASP A 67 -3.50 13.45 2.54
CA ASP A 67 -3.20 13.33 3.97
C ASP A 67 -2.84 11.89 4.36
N VAL A 68 -3.43 10.90 3.66
CA VAL A 68 -3.15 9.47 3.86
C VAL A 68 -3.03 8.75 2.51
N VAL A 69 -1.99 7.93 2.36
CA VAL A 69 -1.84 6.97 1.25
C VAL A 69 -2.11 5.56 1.74
N LEU A 70 -2.92 4.81 0.99
CA LEU A 70 -3.39 3.47 1.31
C LEU A 70 -2.84 2.46 0.29
N PRO A 71 -1.56 2.04 0.40
CA PRO A 71 -1.02 1.03 -0.52
C PRO A 71 -1.75 -0.30 -0.32
N MET A 72 -2.26 -0.86 -1.41
CA MET A 72 -2.91 -2.17 -1.45
C MET A 72 -1.87 -3.30 -1.45
N ASP A 73 -1.23 -3.49 -0.30
CA ASP A 73 -0.12 -4.42 -0.11
C ASP A 73 -0.59 -5.86 0.10
N TYR A 74 -1.05 -6.49 -0.98
CA TYR A 74 -1.49 -7.87 -0.98
C TYR A 74 -0.36 -8.78 -1.46
N PRO A 75 0.24 -9.65 -0.60
CA PRO A 75 1.36 -10.50 -1.00
C PRO A 75 1.08 -11.35 -2.25
N SER A 76 -0.18 -11.73 -2.48
CA SER A 76 -0.60 -12.47 -3.68
C SER A 76 -0.48 -11.70 -5.00
N HIS A 77 -0.32 -10.38 -4.95
CA HIS A 77 -0.25 -9.50 -6.11
C HIS A 77 1.20 -9.13 -6.48
N PHE A 78 2.18 -9.56 -5.68
CA PHE A 78 3.59 -9.44 -6.02
C PHE A 78 4.02 -10.64 -6.86
N ALA A 79 4.75 -10.38 -7.95
CA ALA A 79 5.18 -11.42 -8.87
C ALA A 79 6.23 -12.35 -8.22
N PRO A 80 6.30 -13.64 -8.63
CA PRO A 80 7.40 -14.51 -8.26
C PRO A 80 8.77 -13.86 -8.54
N GLY A 81 9.68 -13.93 -7.57
CA GLY A 81 11.01 -13.32 -7.63
C GLY A 81 11.07 -11.89 -7.10
N THR A 82 9.94 -11.20 -6.87
CA THR A 82 9.96 -9.88 -6.21
C THR A 82 10.60 -9.98 -4.83
N PHE A 83 11.50 -9.05 -4.52
CA PHE A 83 12.35 -9.06 -3.31
C PHE A 83 13.21 -10.32 -3.14
N GLY A 84 13.47 -11.07 -4.21
CA GLY A 84 14.19 -12.35 -4.15
C GLY A 84 13.35 -13.50 -3.58
N LEU A 85 12.03 -13.31 -3.39
CA LEU A 85 11.13 -14.32 -2.85
C LEU A 85 10.54 -15.15 -4.00
N GLY A 86 10.77 -16.46 -3.99
CA GLY A 86 10.20 -17.37 -5.00
C GLY A 86 8.67 -17.33 -5.05
N ASN A 87 8.02 -17.15 -3.90
CA ASN A 87 6.58 -16.92 -3.80
C ASN A 87 6.30 -15.86 -2.71
N PRO A 88 6.18 -14.56 -3.06
CA PRO A 88 5.85 -13.51 -2.09
C PRO A 88 4.60 -13.83 -1.25
N ASN A 89 3.58 -14.43 -1.86
CA ASN A 89 2.35 -14.82 -1.17
C ASN A 89 2.57 -15.82 -0.02
N ALA A 90 3.61 -16.65 -0.10
CA ALA A 90 4.01 -17.59 0.95
C ALA A 90 4.88 -16.95 2.06
N HIS A 91 5.36 -15.72 1.84
CA HIS A 91 6.23 -15.00 2.76
C HIS A 91 5.64 -13.62 3.15
N PRO A 92 4.40 -13.56 3.68
CA PRO A 92 3.68 -12.30 3.90
C PRO A 92 4.45 -11.28 4.75
N TYR A 93 5.14 -11.72 5.81
CA TYR A 93 5.97 -10.80 6.61
C TYR A 93 7.07 -10.16 5.75
N ALA A 94 7.85 -10.97 5.02
CA ALA A 94 8.98 -10.47 4.25
C ALA A 94 8.51 -9.54 3.11
N THR A 95 7.44 -9.91 2.42
CA THR A 95 6.86 -9.07 1.35
C THR A 95 6.44 -7.71 1.88
N LEU A 96 5.69 -7.67 2.99
CA LEU A 96 5.26 -6.40 3.59
C LEU A 96 6.44 -5.61 4.17
N ALA A 97 7.40 -6.28 4.82
CA ALA A 97 8.55 -5.61 5.40
C ALA A 97 9.41 -4.91 4.34
N HIS A 98 9.53 -5.50 3.14
CA HIS A 98 10.20 -4.84 2.01
C HIS A 98 9.36 -3.70 1.42
N ALA A 99 8.09 -3.94 1.09
CA ALA A 99 7.23 -2.93 0.49
C ALA A 99 7.09 -1.67 1.37
N LEU A 100 6.89 -1.84 2.68
CA LEU A 100 6.75 -0.73 3.62
C LEU A 100 8.07 0.00 3.87
N ARG A 101 9.21 -0.70 3.81
CA ARG A 101 10.53 -0.06 3.84
C ARG A 101 10.74 0.82 2.61
N ASP A 102 10.38 0.33 1.43
CA ASP A 102 10.47 1.13 0.20
C ASP A 102 9.58 2.38 0.29
N ALA A 103 8.35 2.22 0.78
CA ALA A 103 7.42 3.33 0.98
C ALA A 103 7.96 4.39 1.96
N ASN A 104 8.49 3.97 3.12
CA ASN A 104 9.13 4.88 4.08
C ASN A 104 10.36 5.57 3.46
N SER A 105 11.22 4.81 2.78
CA SER A 105 12.42 5.34 2.14
C SER A 105 12.09 6.36 1.07
N ARG A 106 11.07 6.12 0.25
CA ARG A 106 10.68 7.01 -0.85
C ARG A 106 9.86 8.21 -0.39
N SER A 107 9.30 8.16 0.81
CA SER A 107 8.70 9.33 1.47
C SER A 107 9.73 10.19 2.21
N THR A 108 10.95 9.68 2.44
CA THR A 108 11.98 10.41 3.20
C THR A 108 12.42 11.66 2.44
N GLY A 109 12.38 12.80 3.14
CA GLY A 109 12.79 14.10 2.58
C GLY A 109 11.72 14.81 1.74
N ILE A 110 10.55 14.19 1.52
CA ILE A 110 9.41 14.85 0.87
C ILE A 110 8.64 15.67 1.93
N PRO A 111 8.56 17.01 1.80
CA PRO A 111 7.78 17.82 2.72
C PRO A 111 6.31 17.44 2.67
N ASN A 112 5.66 17.35 3.83
CA ASN A 112 4.24 16.98 3.95
C ASN A 112 3.89 15.61 3.34
N ALA A 113 4.84 14.66 3.32
CA ALA A 113 4.54 13.30 2.90
C ALA A 113 3.37 12.71 3.72
N ALA A 114 2.42 12.11 3.01
CA ALA A 114 1.21 11.52 3.56
C ALA A 114 1.53 10.41 4.55
N ARG A 115 0.64 10.25 5.54
CA ARG A 115 0.68 9.09 6.43
C ARG A 115 0.43 7.82 5.61
N ILE A 116 1.19 6.77 5.86
CA ILE A 116 1.01 5.47 5.20
C ILE A 116 0.09 4.61 6.07
N VAL A 117 -1.00 4.09 5.48
CA VAL A 117 -1.92 3.13 6.12
C VAL A 117 -2.20 2.00 5.13
N PRO A 118 -1.38 0.94 5.10
CA PRO A 118 -1.52 -0.13 4.11
C PRO A 118 -2.81 -0.93 4.30
N TRP A 119 -3.34 -1.44 3.19
CA TRP A 119 -4.29 -2.55 3.21
C TRP A 119 -3.54 -3.89 3.25
N TYR A 120 -3.94 -4.76 4.17
CA TYR A 120 -3.42 -6.12 4.28
C TYR A 120 -4.42 -7.15 3.74
N GLN A 121 -3.87 -8.23 3.19
CA GLN A 121 -4.62 -9.35 2.62
C GLN A 121 -5.12 -10.29 3.71
N ASP A 122 -6.43 -10.52 3.76
CA ASP A 122 -7.07 -11.54 4.58
C ASP A 122 -7.90 -12.52 3.73
N PHE A 123 -7.51 -12.71 2.48
CA PHE A 123 -8.11 -13.66 1.55
C PHE A 123 -7.07 -14.59 0.94
N THR A 124 -7.52 -15.72 0.42
CA THR A 124 -6.65 -16.68 -0.27
C THR A 124 -6.75 -16.46 -1.77
N LEU A 125 -5.63 -16.13 -2.40
CA LEU A 125 -5.45 -16.13 -3.85
C LEU A 125 -4.16 -16.89 -4.17
N GLY A 126 -4.30 -18.10 -4.71
CA GLY A 126 -3.19 -19.05 -4.83
C GLY A 126 -2.71 -19.61 -3.47
N PRO A 127 -1.71 -20.49 -3.46
CA PRO A 127 -1.11 -21.00 -2.23
C PRO A 127 -0.19 -19.95 -1.56
N PRO A 128 -0.07 -19.95 -0.21
CA PRO A 128 -0.78 -20.81 0.75
C PRO A 128 -2.19 -20.29 1.08
N ARG A 129 -2.96 -21.08 1.84
CA ARG A 129 -4.21 -20.60 2.43
C ARG A 129 -3.90 -19.51 3.47
N TYR A 130 -4.63 -18.40 3.39
CA TYR A 130 -4.54 -17.31 4.35
C TYR A 130 -5.49 -17.53 5.53
N GLY A 131 -4.99 -17.24 6.72
CA GLY A 131 -5.73 -17.17 7.97
C GLY A 131 -4.99 -16.29 8.98
N ALA A 132 -5.27 -16.48 10.26
CA ALA A 132 -4.80 -15.57 11.31
C ALA A 132 -3.27 -15.37 11.32
N ALA A 133 -2.48 -16.43 11.10
CA ALA A 133 -1.02 -16.35 11.11
C ALA A 133 -0.48 -15.47 9.97
N GLN A 134 -1.03 -15.59 8.75
CA GLN A 134 -0.61 -14.77 7.61
C GLN A 134 -1.00 -13.30 7.79
N VAL A 135 -2.16 -13.02 8.39
CA VAL A 135 -2.57 -11.65 8.71
C VAL A 135 -1.69 -11.04 9.80
N GLN A 136 -1.41 -11.78 10.88
CA GLN A 136 -0.50 -11.32 11.93
C GLN A 136 0.92 -11.07 11.44
N ALA A 137 1.39 -11.87 10.48
CA ALA A 137 2.68 -11.65 9.83
C ALA A 137 2.74 -10.28 9.12
N GLN A 138 1.67 -9.88 8.42
CA GLN A 138 1.58 -8.56 7.78
C GLN A 138 1.51 -7.42 8.80
N ILE A 139 0.68 -7.57 9.85
CA ILE A 139 0.57 -6.60 10.94
C ILE A 139 1.92 -6.42 11.66
N ARG A 140 2.65 -7.52 11.92
CA ARG A 140 3.98 -7.47 12.52
C ARG A 140 4.96 -6.72 11.63
N ALA A 141 4.98 -7.01 10.32
CA ALA A 141 5.83 -6.29 9.38
C ALA A 141 5.54 -4.78 9.34
N GLY A 142 4.28 -4.38 9.46
CA GLY A 142 3.89 -2.97 9.62
C GLY A 142 4.54 -2.34 10.86
N ARG A 143 4.31 -2.94 12.02
CA ARG A 143 4.85 -2.47 13.31
C ARG A 143 6.36 -2.38 13.30
N ASP A 144 7.05 -3.40 12.79
CA ASP A 144 8.51 -3.44 12.74
C ASP A 144 9.10 -2.40 11.76
N ASN A 145 8.27 -1.83 10.87
CA ASN A 145 8.60 -0.68 10.02
C ASN A 145 8.04 0.66 10.54
N GLY A 146 7.59 0.71 11.81
CA GLY A 146 7.06 1.93 12.43
C GLY A 146 5.66 2.35 11.95
N ILE A 147 4.90 1.43 11.33
CA ILE A 147 3.56 1.68 10.82
C ILE A 147 2.55 0.85 11.63
N ASP A 148 1.92 1.49 12.62
CA ASP A 148 0.93 0.84 13.50
C ASP A 148 -0.50 0.83 12.97
N SER A 149 -0.76 1.55 11.87
CA SER A 149 -2.09 1.69 11.27
C SER A 149 -2.20 0.92 9.98
N TRP A 150 -3.32 0.24 9.80
CA TRP A 150 -3.57 -0.62 8.66
C TRP A 150 -5.07 -0.81 8.47
N MET A 151 -5.45 -1.31 7.29
CA MET A 151 -6.80 -1.77 6.96
C MET A 151 -6.74 -3.23 6.52
N LEU A 152 -7.83 -4.00 6.64
CA LEU A 152 -7.89 -5.39 6.20
C LEU A 152 -8.87 -5.57 5.05
N TRP A 153 -8.41 -6.25 4.01
CA TRP A 153 -9.23 -6.54 2.84
C TRP A 153 -9.53 -8.05 2.73
N ASN A 154 -10.81 -8.36 2.55
CA ASN A 154 -11.30 -9.65 2.09
C ASN A 154 -12.58 -9.41 1.25
N PRO A 155 -12.64 -9.86 -0.01
CA PRO A 155 -13.78 -9.59 -0.89
C PRO A 155 -15.09 -10.23 -0.41
N ALA A 156 -15.03 -11.30 0.38
CA ALA A 156 -16.19 -11.93 1.02
C ALA A 156 -16.60 -11.24 2.34
N SER A 157 -15.90 -10.19 2.76
CA SER A 157 -16.09 -9.52 4.05
C SER A 157 -16.01 -10.46 5.27
N ARG A 158 -15.24 -11.56 5.15
CA ARG A 158 -15.03 -12.55 6.21
C ARG A 158 -13.62 -12.43 6.75
N TYR A 159 -13.48 -11.87 7.94
CA TYR A 159 -12.17 -11.56 8.51
C TYR A 159 -11.69 -12.63 9.50
N SER A 160 -10.39 -12.89 9.50
CA SER A 160 -9.68 -13.74 10.44
C SER A 160 -9.61 -13.07 11.82
N ILE A 161 -10.71 -13.06 12.58
CA ILE A 161 -10.81 -12.39 13.90
C ILE A 161 -9.69 -12.81 14.86
N GLY A 162 -9.21 -14.05 14.78
CA GLY A 162 -8.06 -14.53 15.57
C GLY A 162 -6.78 -13.70 15.36
N ALA A 163 -6.62 -13.05 14.21
CA ALA A 163 -5.50 -12.17 13.92
C ALA A 163 -5.52 -10.84 14.67
N LEU A 164 -6.72 -10.37 15.05
CA LEU A 164 -6.95 -9.05 15.67
C LEU A 164 -6.76 -9.06 17.18
N ARG A 165 -6.67 -10.25 17.77
CA ARG A 165 -6.38 -10.39 19.19
C ARG A 165 -4.94 -9.93 19.41
N ALA A 166 -4.75 -9.01 20.36
CA ALA A 166 -3.41 -8.66 20.80
C ALA A 166 -2.66 -9.94 21.16
N GLU A 167 -1.44 -10.11 20.67
CA GLU A 167 -0.49 -11.00 21.33
C GLU A 167 -0.49 -10.57 22.79
N SER A 168 -0.96 -11.43 23.70
CA SER A 168 -0.82 -11.20 25.12
C SER A 168 0.63 -10.80 25.36
N LEU A 169 0.87 -9.68 26.04
CA LEU A 169 2.18 -9.10 26.35
C LEU A 169 3.10 -10.01 27.20
N ALA A 170 2.82 -11.32 27.28
CA ALA A 170 3.43 -12.32 28.14
C ALA A 170 4.81 -12.84 27.67
N THR A 171 5.39 -12.32 26.59
CA THR A 171 6.74 -12.73 26.14
C THR A 171 7.75 -11.59 26.01
N ARG A 172 7.47 -10.41 26.57
CA ARG A 172 8.54 -9.45 26.87
C ARG A 172 9.11 -9.79 28.25
N ASN A 173 10.00 -10.79 28.29
CA ASN A 173 10.86 -10.99 29.46
C ASN A 173 11.86 -9.83 29.58
N PRO A 174 12.23 -9.44 30.81
CA PRO A 174 12.97 -8.21 31.12
C PRO A 174 14.40 -8.18 30.56
#